data_AF-A0A0Q4RIR0-F1
#
_entry.id   AF-A0A0Q4RIR0-F1
#
_cell.length_a   1.000
_cell.length_b   1.000
_cell.length_c   1.000
_cell.angle_alpha   90.00
_cell.angle_beta   90.00
_cell.angle_gamma   90.00
#
_symmetry.space_group_name_H-M   'P 1'
#
loop_
_entity.id
_entity.type
_entity.pdbx_description
1 polymer ?
#
loop_
_entity_poly.entity_id
_entity_poly.type
_entity_poly.pdbx_seq_one_letter_code
_entity_poly.pdbx_strand_id
1 'polypeptide(L)'
;MTIADLIKDFIDSTKERLKTPISGAFLWSFIVYNWRPIFLLIFSDTSIENKIVVINYEYCSFWAIFWPLVIATFYTLLIPKIMLLIDID
;
A
#
# COMPACT_ATOMS: atom_id res chain seq x y z
N MET A 1 28.25 8.49 -9.38
CA MET A 1 26.97 7.91 -8.95
C MET A 1 26.16 7.64 -10.21
N THR A 2 26.01 6.37 -10.56
CA THR A 2 25.25 5.97 -11.75
C THR A 2 23.76 5.89 -11.41
N ILE A 3 22.88 5.90 -12.42
CA ILE A 3 21.44 5.71 -12.23
C ILE A 3 21.16 4.37 -11.53
N ALA A 4 21.96 3.34 -11.80
CA ALA A 4 21.86 2.05 -11.13
C ALA A 4 22.12 2.16 -9.61
N ASP A 5 23.07 2.98 -9.19
CA ASP A 5 23.36 3.21 -7.77
C ASP A 5 22.19 3.93 -7.09
N LEU A 6 21.60 4.94 -7.75
CA LEU A 6 20.42 5.67 -7.24
C LEU A 6 19.20 4.75 -7.04
N ILE A 7 18.96 3.83 -7.99
CA ILE A 7 17.88 2.84 -7.88
C ILE A 7 18.16 1.88 -6.74
N LYS A 8 19.40 1.43 -6.58
CA LYS A 8 19.80 0.51 -5.52
C LYS A 8 19.63 1.15 -4.14
N ASP A 9 20.09 2.38 -3.96
CA ASP A 9 19.93 3.14 -2.72
C ASP A 9 18.45 3.38 -2.38
N PHE A 10 17.61 3.63 -3.39
CA PHE A 10 16.15 3.75 -3.22
C PHE A 10 15.50 2.43 -2.79
N ILE A 11 15.89 1.30 -3.40
CA ILE A 11 15.38 -0.02 -3.05
C ILE A 11 15.81 -0.42 -1.63
N ASP A 12 17.07 -0.19 -1.28
CA ASP A 12 17.62 -0.57 0.02
C ASP A 12 16.98 0.24 1.16
N SER A 13 16.82 1.56 0.98
CA SER A 13 16.10 2.41 1.93
C SER A 13 14.61 2.06 2.04
N THR A 14 13.96 1.67 0.94
CA THR A 14 12.57 1.19 0.95
C THR A 14 12.47 -0.13 1.71
N LYS A 15 13.41 -1.07 1.50
CA LYS A 15 13.48 -2.33 2.24
C LYS A 15 13.61 -2.10 3.74
N GLU A 16 14.47 -1.17 4.18
CA GLU A 16 14.60 -0.86 5.60
C GLU A 16 13.31 -0.32 6.21
N ARG A 17 12.59 0.54 5.50
CA ARG A 17 11.31 1.09 5.96
C ARG A 17 10.21 0.03 6.01
N LEU A 18 10.19 -0.88 5.05
CA LEU A 18 9.26 -2.01 5.00
C LEU A 18 9.52 -3.08 6.08
N LYS A 19 10.70 -3.08 6.74
CA LYS A 19 10.93 -3.92 7.93
C LYS A 19 10.05 -3.53 9.11
N THR A 20 9.49 -2.31 9.13
CA THR A 20 8.52 -1.95 10.15
C THR A 20 7.19 -2.66 9.85
N PRO A 21 6.63 -3.44 10.80
CA PRO A 21 5.47 -4.29 10.54
C PRO A 21 4.22 -3.51 10.13
N ILE A 22 4.13 -2.21 10.48
CA ILE A 22 3.05 -1.34 10.04
C ILE A 22 3.22 -0.84 8.60
N SER A 23 4.44 -0.58 8.12
CA SER A 23 4.67 -0.08 6.75
C SER A 23 4.33 -1.13 5.71
N GLY A 24 4.72 -2.39 5.96
CA GLY A 24 4.34 -3.50 5.10
C GLY A 24 2.83 -3.72 5.07
N ALA A 25 2.18 -3.73 6.24
CA ALA A 25 0.72 -3.87 6.34
C ALA A 25 -0.03 -2.70 5.67
N PHE A 26 0.50 -1.48 5.78
CA PHE A 26 -0.05 -0.30 5.12
C PHE A 26 0.07 -0.40 3.60
N LEU A 27 1.23 -0.78 3.07
CA LEU A 27 1.41 -0.95 1.64
C LEU A 27 0.40 -1.95 1.06
N TRP A 28 0.26 -3.12 1.69
CA TRP A 28 -0.68 -4.15 1.24
C TRP A 28 -2.13 -3.72 1.37
N SER A 29 -2.53 -3.15 2.51
CA SER A 29 -3.88 -2.65 2.69
C SER A 29 -4.22 -1.50 1.73
N PHE A 30 -3.25 -0.65 1.40
CA PHE A 30 -3.43 0.43 0.43
C PHE A 30 -3.68 -0.13 -0.96
N ILE A 31 -2.90 -1.11 -1.41
CA ILE A 31 -3.08 -1.77 -2.70
C ILE A 31 -4.43 -2.48 -2.76
N VAL A 32 -4.79 -3.23 -1.71
CA VAL A 32 -6.05 -3.99 -1.65
C VAL A 32 -7.25 -3.05 -1.63
N TYR A 33 -7.22 -1.97 -0.86
CA TYR A 33 -8.33 -1.02 -0.79
C TYR A 33 -8.46 -0.20 -2.09
N ASN A 34 -7.33 0.27 -2.64
CA ASN A 34 -7.27 1.08 -3.86
C ASN A 34 -7.09 0.24 -5.12
N TRP A 35 -7.57 -1.01 -5.13
CA TRP A 35 -7.41 -1.88 -6.29
C TRP A 35 -8.05 -1.27 -7.55
N ARG A 36 -9.24 -0.68 -7.46
CA ARG A 36 -9.95 -0.07 -8.61
C ARG A 36 -9.12 0.97 -9.38
N PRO A 37 -8.60 2.05 -8.76
CA PRO A 37 -7.74 3.00 -9.47
C PRO A 37 -6.43 2.37 -9.96
N ILE A 38 -5.86 1.41 -9.24
CA ILE A 38 -4.64 0.70 -9.68
C ILE A 38 -4.92 -0.10 -10.96
N PHE A 39 -6.00 -0.87 -11.00
CA PHE A 39 -6.41 -1.62 -12.19
C PHE A 39 -6.78 -0.69 -13.35
N LEU A 40 -7.44 0.45 -13.08
CA LEU A 40 -7.73 1.46 -14.09
C LEU A 40 -6.44 2.03 -14.71
N LEU A 41 -5.42 2.31 -13.90
CA LEU A 41 -4.14 2.81 -14.38
C LEU A 41 -3.43 1.79 -15.28
N ILE A 42 -3.35 0.53 -14.83
CA ILE A 42 -2.54 -0.51 -15.47
C ILE A 42 -3.23 -1.10 -16.71
N PHE A 43 -4.55 -1.35 -16.65
CA PHE A 43 -5.24 -2.19 -17.65
C PHE A 43 -6.26 -1.46 -18.52
N SER A 44 -6.67 -0.23 -18.18
CA SER A 44 -7.66 0.48 -19.00
C SER A 44 -7.01 1.06 -20.27
N ASP A 45 -7.68 0.89 -21.41
CA ASP A 45 -7.28 1.48 -22.70
C ASP A 45 -7.73 2.95 -22.86
N THR A 46 -8.37 3.53 -21.84
CA THR A 46 -8.82 4.93 -21.91
C THR A 46 -7.64 5.91 -21.91
N SER A 47 -7.86 7.12 -22.45
CA SER A 47 -6.83 8.15 -22.47
C SER A 47 -6.35 8.49 -21.07
N ILE A 48 -5.07 8.87 -20.95
CA ILE A 48 -4.45 9.22 -19.66
C ILE A 48 -5.24 10.35 -18.97
N GLU A 49 -5.73 11.33 -19.75
CA GLU A 49 -6.55 12.44 -19.25
C GLU A 49 -7.83 11.92 -18.58
N ASN A 50 -8.55 11.01 -19.24
CA ASN A 50 -9.76 10.42 -18.68
C ASN A 50 -9.47 9.59 -17.42
N LYS A 51 -8.35 8.84 -17.39
CA LYS A 51 -7.92 8.13 -16.18
C LYS A 51 -7.73 9.10 -15.00
N ILE A 52 -7.02 10.21 -15.23
CA ILE A 52 -6.73 11.21 -14.20
C ILE A 52 -8.03 11.83 -13.68
N VAL A 53 -8.94 12.25 -14.56
CA VAL A 53 -10.23 12.85 -14.17
C VAL A 53 -11.04 11.89 -13.30
N VAL A 54 -11.17 10.64 -13.74
CA VAL A 54 -11.91 9.61 -12.99
C VAL A 54 -11.24 9.34 -11.63
N ILE A 55 -9.91 9.22 -11.59
CA ILE A 55 -9.21 8.97 -10.32
C ILE A 55 -9.34 10.12 -9.35
N ASN A 56 -9.20 11.35 -9.84
CA ASN A 56 -9.28 12.53 -9.01
C ASN A 56 -10.68 12.71 -8.40
N TYR A 57 -11.73 12.37 -9.15
CA TYR A 57 -13.10 12.53 -8.69
C TYR A 57 -13.59 11.35 -7.83
N GLU A 58 -13.30 10.10 -8.24
CA GLU A 58 -13.88 8.91 -7.62
C GLU A 58 -13.00 8.29 -6.52
N TYR A 59 -11.68 8.46 -6.62
CA TYR A 59 -10.73 7.68 -5.79
C TYR A 59 -9.82 8.54 -4.92
N CYS A 60 -9.58 9.82 -5.25
CA CYS A 60 -8.79 10.74 -4.43
C CYS A 60 -9.56 11.35 -3.25
N SER A 61 -10.19 10.50 -2.43
CA SER A 61 -10.84 10.92 -1.19
C SER A 61 -9.97 10.62 0.04
N PHE A 62 -10.21 11.31 1.15
CA PHE A 62 -9.53 11.02 2.43
C PHE A 62 -9.61 9.53 2.83
N TRP A 63 -10.73 8.88 2.50
CA TRP A 63 -10.99 7.48 2.78
C TRP A 63 -10.02 6.52 2.07
N ALA A 64 -9.45 6.94 0.93
CA ALA A 64 -8.46 6.16 0.18
C ALA A 64 -7.17 5.89 0.97
N ILE A 65 -6.86 6.72 1.96
CA ILE A 65 -5.69 6.58 2.84
C ILE A 65 -6.12 6.13 4.23
N PHE A 66 -7.23 6.67 4.74
CA PHE A 66 -7.70 6.38 6.10
C PHE A 66 -8.02 4.90 6.30
N TRP A 67 -8.75 4.27 5.37
CA TRP A 67 -9.11 2.85 5.51
C TRP A 67 -7.90 1.91 5.47
N PRO A 68 -6.95 2.06 4.53
CA PRO A 68 -5.68 1.33 4.59
C PRO A 68 -4.93 1.50 5.90
N LEU A 69 -4.85 2.72 6.43
CA LEU A 69 -4.18 2.97 7.71
C LEU A 69 -4.85 2.22 8.87
N VAL A 70 -6.19 2.23 8.91
CA VAL A 70 -6.98 1.48 9.90
C VAL A 70 -6.73 -0.02 9.75
N ILE A 71 -6.86 -0.59 8.54
CA ILE A 71 -6.63 -2.01 8.28
C ILE A 71 -5.21 -2.42 8.68
N ALA A 72 -4.21 -1.62 8.30
CA ALA A 72 -2.81 -1.87 8.64
C ALA A 72 -2.59 -1.89 10.15
N THR A 73 -3.14 -0.90 10.87
CA THR A 73 -3.04 -0.80 12.33
C THR A 73 -3.69 -2.01 13.00
N PHE A 74 -4.90 -2.37 12.58
CA PHE A 74 -5.59 -3.56 13.10
C PHE A 74 -4.82 -4.84 12.81
N TYR A 75 -4.35 -5.04 11.57
CA TYR A 75 -3.59 -6.21 11.17
C TYR A 75 -2.30 -6.35 11.99
N THR A 76 -1.51 -5.28 12.10
CA THR A 76 -0.25 -5.28 12.86
C THR A 76 -0.46 -5.54 14.36
N LEU A 77 -1.60 -5.15 14.94
CA LEU A 77 -1.92 -5.41 16.35
C LEU A 77 -2.57 -6.78 16.60
N LEU A 78 -3.35 -7.29 15.65
CA LEU A 78 -4.08 -8.55 15.79
C LEU A 78 -3.17 -9.76 15.56
N ILE A 79 -2.29 -9.70 14.57
CA ILE A 79 -1.44 -10.85 14.20
C ILE A 79 -0.58 -11.34 15.38
N PRO A 80 0.16 -10.49 16.12
CA PRO A 80 0.93 -10.96 17.27
C PRO A 80 0.05 -11.58 18.36
N LYS A 81 -1.17 -11.07 18.58
CA LYS A 81 -2.10 -11.61 19.58
C LYS A 81 -2.65 -12.97 19.19
N ILE A 82 -2.99 -13.15 17.91
CA ILE A 82 -3.44 -14.44 17.37
C ILE A 82 -2.33 -15.48 17.47
N MET A 83 -1.09 -15.10 17.13
CA MET A 83 0.07 -15.99 17.28
C MET A 83 0.26 -16.42 18.74
N LEU A 84 0.17 -15.47 19.68
CA LEU A 84 0.31 -15.76 21.11
C LEU A 84 -0.81 -16.69 21.63
N LEU A 85 -2.04 -16.53 21.14
CA LEU A 85 -3.15 -17.44 21.48
C LEU A 85 -2.90 -18.86 20.95
N ILE A 86 -2.43 -18.99 19.72
CA ILE A 86 -2.09 -20.28 19.12
C ILE A 86 -0.94 -20.96 19.88
N ASP A 87 0.03 -20.19 20.40
CA ASP A 87 1.16 -20.72 21.15
C ASP A 87 0.81 -21.13 22.59
N ILE A 88 -0.33 -20.67 23.14
CA ILE A 88 -0.80 -21.00 24.50
C ILE A 88 -1.65 -22.28 24.54
N ASP A 89 -2.35 -22.61 23.43
CA ASP A 89 -3.14 -23.84 23.27
C ASP A 89 -2.27 -25.05 22.85
#